data_AF-A0A7Y2AE46-F1
#
_entry.id   AF-A0A7Y2AE46-F1
#
_cell.length_a   1.000
_cell.length_b   1.000
_cell.length_c   1.000
_cell.angle_alpha   90.00
_cell.angle_beta   90.00
_cell.angle_gamma   90.00
#
_symmetry.space_group_name_H-M   'P 1'
#
loop_
_entity.id
_entity.type
_entity.pdbx_description
1 polymer ?
#
loop_
_entity_poly.entity_id
_entity_poly.type
_entity_poly.pdbx_seq_one_letter_code
_entity_poly.pdbx_strand_id
1 'polypeptide(L)'
;MLSKEHKTQLRADLFRHLDGVVTAPTAIALENAGVLTYLLERRSSKIDEISEHFKANEGYLNVALRILCSQGWLTQKIDNRTDVIVYETNDKSSRAFSLVHLYRWVVELMKLGDKYHERKFEKEPFLVLERAFNEFKSELESSPTRDETPGIKKQVMKHIEGILLGPTLVKLAMGGMFHKYFMQASFKAEEFHKDSESFERLLDILTYFGWFEKKGHTFSFTDKGMFFARRASAYGVTVSYSPTLRMLDEIIFGNPVAAKNAGDGSKEGHVDRAMNVWGSGGAHSSYFKVVDEIIIELFNRPISEQPKGILDMGCGNGAFIQHLFQVIENQTRRGEILEEHPLILVGADYNEAALEITKQNLIQADIWAKVVFGDIGDPEGLAEKLRTDYRIELNDLLNVRTFLDHNRIWKEPIEVDPNRISDSTGAFAFEGKRLGNNLVEESLLQHFKGWQPFVSKFGLLVIELHTVHPYLVSQNLGKTAATAYDATHGYSDQYIVEVEVFKKIAQESGLKSDERYFRRYPNNDLATVTINLFKA
;
A
#
# COMPACT_ATOMS: atom_id res chain seq x y z
N MET A 1 -16.31 -10.85 23.40
CA MET A 1 -16.55 -10.59 21.96
C MET A 1 -16.85 -9.10 21.78
N LEU A 2 -16.04 -8.41 20.98
CA LEU A 2 -16.19 -6.98 20.70
C LEU A 2 -17.47 -6.64 19.92
N SER A 3 -18.14 -5.55 20.32
CA SER A 3 -19.26 -4.96 19.58
C SER A 3 -18.81 -4.44 18.20
N LYS A 4 -19.77 -4.21 17.29
CA LYS A 4 -19.49 -3.62 15.96
C LYS A 4 -18.87 -2.22 16.08
N GLU A 5 -19.34 -1.43 17.04
CA GLU A 5 -18.83 -0.10 17.34
C GLU A 5 -17.38 -0.14 17.82
N HIS A 6 -17.05 -1.01 18.79
CA HIS A 6 -15.68 -1.18 19.26
C HIS A 6 -14.74 -1.63 18.13
N LYS A 7 -15.17 -2.58 17.28
CA LYS A 7 -14.39 -3.00 16.10
C LYS A 7 -14.15 -1.84 15.12
N THR A 8 -15.10 -0.93 15.00
CA THR A 8 -14.99 0.26 14.15
C THR A 8 -13.95 1.23 14.74
N GLN A 9 -13.99 1.48 16.05
CA GLN A 9 -13.00 2.32 16.72
C GLN A 9 -11.58 1.73 16.64
N LEU A 10 -11.42 0.43 16.85
CA LEU A 10 -10.11 -0.22 16.74
C LEU A 10 -9.57 -0.21 15.30
N ARG A 11 -10.45 -0.32 14.29
CA ARG A 11 -10.06 -0.12 12.89
C ARG A 11 -9.63 1.33 12.64
N ALA A 12 -10.31 2.28 13.28
CA ALA A 12 -9.96 3.68 13.15
C ALA A 12 -8.60 3.99 13.79
N ASP A 13 -8.25 3.33 14.88
CA ASP A 13 -6.90 3.39 15.45
C ASP A 13 -5.88 2.76 14.51
N LEU A 14 -6.19 1.59 13.91
CA LEU A 14 -5.33 0.97 12.89
C LEU A 14 -4.97 1.93 11.77
N PHE A 15 -5.95 2.60 11.16
CA PHE A 15 -5.69 3.55 10.08
C PHE A 15 -4.85 4.75 10.53
N ARG A 16 -5.10 5.29 11.73
CA ARG A 16 -4.25 6.36 12.30
C ARG A 16 -2.83 5.89 12.57
N HIS A 17 -2.65 4.62 12.90
CA HIS A 17 -1.32 4.06 13.06
C HIS A 17 -0.57 4.01 11.72
N LEU A 18 -1.24 3.58 10.64
CA LEU A 18 -0.66 3.60 9.30
C LEU A 18 -0.31 5.03 8.86
N ASP A 19 -1.21 5.99 9.10
CA ASP A 19 -0.95 7.42 8.85
C ASP A 19 0.31 7.88 9.59
N GLY A 20 0.49 7.45 10.85
CA GLY A 20 1.65 7.81 11.66
C GLY A 20 2.98 7.32 11.10
N VAL A 21 3.02 6.06 10.65
CA VAL A 21 4.22 5.44 10.07
C VAL A 21 4.79 6.28 8.93
N VAL A 22 3.95 6.95 8.16
CA VAL A 22 4.39 7.77 7.02
C VAL A 22 4.48 9.27 7.32
N THR A 23 3.59 9.79 8.18
CA THR A 23 3.50 11.22 8.48
C THR A 23 4.64 11.68 9.37
N ALA A 24 5.01 10.89 10.38
CA ALA A 24 6.06 11.27 11.32
C ALA A 24 7.43 11.49 10.66
N PRO A 25 7.99 10.54 9.87
CA PRO A 25 9.27 10.76 9.20
C PRO A 25 9.16 11.90 8.17
N THR A 26 8.02 12.04 7.48
CA THR A 26 7.77 13.14 6.54
C THR A 26 7.85 14.49 7.25
N ALA A 27 7.11 14.66 8.35
CA ALA A 27 7.06 15.91 9.09
C ALA A 27 8.44 16.27 9.69
N ILE A 28 9.18 15.29 10.20
CA ILE A 28 10.54 15.49 10.72
C ILE A 28 11.52 15.91 9.61
N ALA A 29 11.44 15.30 8.42
CA ALA A 29 12.28 15.71 7.29
C ALA A 29 12.02 17.17 6.90
N LEU A 30 10.74 17.56 6.79
CA LEU A 30 10.33 18.93 6.49
C LEU A 30 10.70 19.94 7.59
N GLU A 31 10.58 19.55 8.87
CA GLU A 31 10.97 20.38 10.02
C GLU A 31 12.49 20.64 10.02
N ASN A 32 13.29 19.58 9.86
CA ASN A 32 14.76 19.69 9.87
C ASN A 32 15.28 20.55 8.71
N ALA A 33 14.62 20.51 7.54
CA ALA A 33 14.96 21.36 6.41
C ALA A 33 14.46 22.82 6.54
N GLY A 34 13.56 23.11 7.50
CA GLY A 34 12.97 24.44 7.71
C GLY A 34 11.73 24.75 6.87
N VAL A 35 11.20 23.77 6.12
CA VAL A 35 10.03 23.94 5.23
C VAL A 35 8.78 24.36 6.02
N LEU A 36 8.56 23.76 7.20
CA LEU A 36 7.39 24.07 8.02
C LEU A 36 7.39 25.52 8.50
N THR A 37 8.55 26.05 8.91
CA THR A 37 8.72 27.44 9.31
C THR A 37 8.47 28.39 8.14
N TYR A 38 9.05 28.10 6.99
CA TYR A 38 8.84 28.87 5.76
C TYR A 38 7.36 28.97 5.38
N LEU A 39 6.62 27.86 5.47
CA LEU A 39 5.18 27.85 5.18
C LEU A 39 4.37 28.69 6.18
N LEU A 40 4.73 28.71 7.47
CA LEU A 40 4.08 29.57 8.46
C LEU A 40 4.33 31.07 8.19
N GLU A 41 5.54 31.42 7.76
CA GLU A 41 5.91 32.80 7.44
C GLU A 41 5.25 33.30 6.14
N ARG A 42 5.30 32.49 5.08
CA ARG A 42 4.76 32.83 3.75
C ARG A 42 3.24 32.67 3.64
N ARG A 43 2.65 31.77 4.43
CA ARG A 43 1.24 31.36 4.46
C ARG A 43 0.71 30.69 3.18
N SER A 44 1.22 31.05 2.01
CA SER A 44 0.86 30.46 0.71
C SER A 44 2.10 30.47 -0.19
N SER A 45 2.42 29.33 -0.78
CA SER A 45 3.58 29.18 -1.66
C SER A 45 3.32 28.12 -2.72
N LYS A 46 3.88 28.33 -3.92
CA LYS A 46 3.84 27.33 -4.98
C LYS A 46 4.87 26.23 -4.73
N ILE A 47 4.64 25.04 -5.29
CA ILE A 47 5.55 23.90 -5.11
C ILE A 47 6.95 24.16 -5.70
N ASP A 48 7.03 24.83 -6.85
CA ASP A 48 8.28 25.21 -7.52
C ASP A 48 9.09 26.23 -6.68
N GLU A 49 8.42 27.21 -6.10
CA GLU A 49 9.05 28.20 -5.21
C GLU A 49 9.65 27.53 -3.95
N ILE A 50 8.95 26.53 -3.39
CA ILE A 50 9.44 25.78 -2.22
C ILE A 50 10.60 24.87 -2.64
N SER A 51 10.47 24.14 -3.75
CA SER A 51 11.51 23.22 -4.23
C SER A 51 12.81 23.95 -4.57
N GLU A 52 12.73 25.10 -5.24
CA GLU A 52 13.89 25.95 -5.55
C GLU A 52 14.55 26.51 -4.28
N HIS A 53 13.76 27.00 -3.32
CA HIS A 53 14.30 27.59 -2.08
C HIS A 53 15.09 26.58 -1.25
N PHE A 54 14.56 25.36 -1.12
CA PHE A 54 15.16 24.29 -0.32
C PHE A 54 16.06 23.34 -1.11
N LYS A 55 16.21 23.56 -2.43
CA LYS A 55 16.89 22.65 -3.36
C LYS A 55 16.35 21.22 -3.25
N ALA A 56 15.04 21.10 -3.10
CA ALA A 56 14.36 19.83 -2.91
C ALA A 56 14.03 19.17 -4.25
N ASN A 57 13.97 17.85 -4.24
CA ASN A 57 13.39 17.04 -5.30
C ASN A 57 11.87 17.28 -5.32
N GLU A 58 11.41 18.11 -6.26
CA GLU A 58 10.05 18.65 -6.31
C GLU A 58 8.96 17.58 -6.25
N GLY A 59 9.17 16.43 -6.90
CA GLY A 59 8.19 15.34 -6.90
C GLY A 59 7.96 14.77 -5.50
N TYR A 60 9.04 14.46 -4.78
CA TYR A 60 8.93 13.92 -3.42
C TYR A 60 8.54 14.99 -2.39
N LEU A 61 8.93 16.25 -2.60
CA LEU A 61 8.40 17.37 -1.81
C LEU A 61 6.87 17.51 -2.00
N ASN A 62 6.37 17.35 -3.22
CA ASN A 62 4.94 17.38 -3.51
C ASN A 62 4.18 16.27 -2.76
N VAL A 63 4.74 15.05 -2.73
CA VAL A 63 4.21 13.93 -1.92
C VAL A 63 4.20 14.30 -0.44
N ALA A 64 5.30 14.84 0.08
CA ALA A 64 5.43 15.23 1.48
C ALA A 64 4.38 16.27 1.91
N LEU A 65 4.15 17.30 1.10
CA LEU A 65 3.17 18.33 1.39
C LEU A 65 1.72 17.83 1.22
N ARG A 66 1.45 16.94 0.25
CA ARG A 66 0.16 16.25 0.13
C ARG A 66 -0.17 15.43 1.37
N ILE A 67 0.81 14.73 1.97
CA ILE A 67 0.61 13.98 3.23
C ILE A 67 0.13 14.91 4.34
N LEU A 68 0.74 16.08 4.50
CA LEU A 68 0.30 17.07 5.50
C LEU A 68 -1.12 17.60 5.21
N CYS A 69 -1.49 17.73 3.93
CA CYS A 69 -2.85 18.10 3.53
C CYS A 69 -3.86 17.00 3.87
N SER A 70 -3.54 15.73 3.61
CA SER A 70 -4.35 14.57 3.99
C SER A 70 -4.54 14.46 5.50
N GLN A 71 -3.56 14.92 6.28
CA GLN A 71 -3.66 15.01 7.74
C GLN A 71 -4.39 16.28 8.24
N GLY A 72 -4.80 17.16 7.32
CA GLY A 72 -5.53 18.39 7.61
C GLY A 72 -4.68 19.53 8.15
N TRP A 73 -3.35 19.45 8.03
CA TRP A 73 -2.42 20.45 8.55
C TRP A 73 -2.06 21.53 7.51
N LEU A 74 -2.35 21.28 6.24
CA LEU A 74 -2.22 22.21 5.13
C LEU A 74 -3.43 22.09 4.19
N THR A 75 -3.56 23.04 3.28
CA THR A 75 -4.54 23.01 2.19
C THR A 75 -3.81 23.03 0.85
N GLN A 76 -4.18 22.10 -0.03
CA GLN A 76 -3.65 22.00 -1.39
C GLN A 76 -4.63 22.65 -2.37
N LYS A 77 -4.11 23.43 -3.32
CA LYS A 77 -4.84 23.93 -4.50
C LYS A 77 -4.08 23.53 -5.75
N ILE A 78 -4.77 22.91 -6.70
CA ILE A 78 -4.18 22.45 -7.97
C ILE A 78 -4.95 23.11 -9.11
N ASP A 79 -4.22 23.67 -10.06
CA ASP A 79 -4.73 24.03 -11.38
C ASP A 79 -4.04 23.18 -12.45
N ASN A 80 -4.73 22.11 -12.88
CA ASN A 80 -4.23 21.20 -13.91
C ASN A 80 -4.18 21.84 -15.31
N ARG A 81 -4.79 23.02 -15.54
CA ARG A 81 -4.67 23.73 -16.82
C ARG A 81 -3.31 24.40 -16.97
N THR A 82 -2.78 24.92 -15.87
CA THR A 82 -1.49 25.60 -15.84
C THR A 82 -0.39 24.78 -15.18
N ASP A 83 -0.71 23.57 -14.71
CA ASP A 83 0.17 22.68 -13.93
C ASP A 83 0.77 23.37 -12.68
N VAL A 84 -0.05 24.17 -12.00
CA VAL A 84 0.37 24.93 -10.79
C VAL A 84 -0.22 24.29 -9.54
N ILE A 85 0.63 24.04 -8.55
CA ILE A 85 0.24 23.55 -7.23
C ILE A 85 0.64 24.58 -6.17
N VAL A 86 -0.33 24.97 -5.35
CA VAL A 86 -0.15 25.91 -4.23
C VAL A 86 -0.49 25.21 -2.92
N TYR A 87 0.37 25.39 -1.92
CA TYR A 87 0.15 24.93 -0.56
C TYR A 87 -0.08 26.12 0.37
N GLU A 88 -1.14 26.04 1.18
CA GLU A 88 -1.56 27.10 2.10
C GLU A 88 -1.63 26.59 3.54
N THR A 89 -1.24 27.44 4.48
CA THR A 89 -1.50 27.21 5.90
C THR A 89 -2.97 27.45 6.23
N ASN A 90 -3.45 26.78 7.27
CA ASN A 90 -4.80 26.86 7.78
C ASN A 90 -4.81 27.01 9.31
N ASP A 91 -5.99 26.94 9.92
CA ASP A 91 -6.22 27.07 11.35
C ASP A 91 -5.49 26.01 12.21
N LYS A 92 -5.08 24.89 11.62
CA LYS A 92 -4.39 23.78 12.30
C LYS A 92 -2.88 23.80 12.11
N SER A 93 -2.35 24.47 11.08
CA SER A 93 -0.93 24.39 10.69
C SER A 93 0.02 24.73 11.83
N SER A 94 -0.16 25.89 12.48
CA SER A 94 0.74 26.34 13.54
C SER A 94 0.78 25.35 14.71
N ARG A 95 -0.38 24.84 15.14
CA ARG A 95 -0.45 23.87 16.24
C ARG A 95 0.16 22.53 15.84
N ALA A 96 -0.17 22.01 14.67
CA ALA A 96 0.39 20.75 14.19
C ALA A 96 1.92 20.81 14.08
N PHE A 97 2.45 21.86 13.47
CA PHE A 97 3.90 22.03 13.28
C PHE A 97 4.62 22.19 14.61
N SER A 98 4.02 22.88 15.59
CA SER A 98 4.60 22.99 16.94
C SER A 98 4.77 21.65 17.66
N LEU A 99 4.05 20.60 17.24
CA LEU A 99 4.08 19.26 17.85
C LEU A 99 4.97 18.27 17.09
N VAL A 100 5.55 18.66 15.94
CA VAL A 100 6.36 17.75 15.11
C VAL A 100 7.60 17.24 15.84
N HIS A 101 8.19 18.03 16.74
CA HIS A 101 9.29 17.60 17.60
C HIS A 101 8.97 16.32 18.43
N LEU A 102 7.69 16.04 18.73
CA LEU A 102 7.26 14.81 19.40
C LEU A 102 7.45 13.56 18.54
N TYR A 103 7.74 13.68 17.24
CA TYR A 103 8.07 12.53 16.41
C TYR A 103 9.53 12.11 16.50
N ARG A 104 10.43 12.94 17.05
CA ARG A 104 11.89 12.71 16.99
C ARG A 104 12.29 11.33 17.51
N TRP A 105 11.79 10.93 18.67
CA TRP A 105 12.14 9.67 19.33
C TRP A 105 11.65 8.43 18.57
N VAL A 106 10.49 8.49 17.92
CA VAL A 106 9.99 7.38 17.09
C VAL A 106 10.60 7.35 15.69
N VAL A 107 10.99 8.50 15.13
CA VAL A 107 11.73 8.56 13.87
C VAL A 107 13.18 8.10 14.05
N GLU A 108 13.82 8.43 15.17
CA GLU A 108 15.13 7.89 15.54
C GLU A 108 15.09 6.36 15.70
N LEU A 109 14.07 5.83 16.37
CA LEU A 109 13.82 4.38 16.44
C LEU A 109 13.69 3.77 15.05
N MET A 110 12.92 4.42 14.17
CA MET A 110 12.74 3.96 12.79
C MET A 110 14.09 3.92 12.07
N LYS A 111 14.87 5.02 12.08
CA LYS A 111 16.20 5.10 11.45
C LYS A 111 17.19 4.08 12.00
N LEU A 112 17.17 3.81 13.31
CA LEU A 112 18.03 2.81 13.94
C LEU A 112 17.80 1.41 13.36
N GLY A 113 16.56 1.08 13.02
CA GLY A 113 16.19 -0.23 12.49
C GLY A 113 16.89 -0.62 11.18
N ASP A 114 17.61 0.30 10.53
CA ASP A 114 18.40 0.02 9.32
C ASP A 114 19.62 -0.87 9.61
N LYS A 115 20.13 -0.80 10.83
CA LYS A 115 21.35 -1.53 11.26
C LYS A 115 21.08 -2.96 11.75
N TYR A 116 19.82 -3.39 11.73
CA TYR A 116 19.36 -4.61 12.40
C TYR A 116 18.51 -5.45 11.47
N HIS A 117 18.42 -6.74 11.76
CA HIS A 117 17.69 -7.65 10.89
C HIS A 117 16.18 -7.44 11.05
N GLU A 118 15.48 -7.17 9.95
CA GLU A 118 14.03 -6.85 9.90
C GLU A 118 13.17 -7.81 10.74
N ARG A 119 13.56 -9.09 10.78
CA ARG A 119 12.82 -10.18 11.43
C ARG A 119 13.32 -10.62 12.81
N LYS A 120 14.47 -10.15 13.31
CA LYS A 120 15.05 -10.65 14.58
C LYS A 120 14.80 -9.67 15.72
N PHE A 121 14.21 -10.12 16.83
CA PHE A 121 14.14 -9.29 18.02
C PHE A 121 15.55 -9.15 18.62
N GLU A 122 16.02 -7.91 18.72
CA GLU A 122 17.38 -7.56 19.11
C GLU A 122 17.30 -6.51 20.21
N LYS A 123 18.26 -6.56 21.13
CA LYS A 123 18.21 -5.81 22.39
C LYS A 123 18.34 -4.31 22.18
N GLU A 124 19.24 -3.85 21.32
CA GLU A 124 19.49 -2.42 21.11
C GLU A 124 18.30 -1.68 20.51
N PRO A 125 17.66 -2.15 19.40
CA PRO A 125 16.42 -1.54 18.93
C PRO A 125 15.31 -1.55 19.98
N PHE A 126 15.23 -2.62 20.76
CA PHE A 126 14.24 -2.73 21.83
C PHE A 126 14.46 -1.68 22.94
N LEU A 127 15.71 -1.45 23.38
CA LEU A 127 15.99 -0.41 24.38
C LEU A 127 15.63 0.99 23.88
N VAL A 128 15.79 1.27 22.58
CA VAL A 128 15.33 2.53 21.99
C VAL A 128 13.81 2.60 21.93
N LEU A 129 13.14 1.50 21.58
CA LEU A 129 11.69 1.40 21.62
C LEU A 129 11.13 1.63 23.02
N GLU A 130 11.77 1.09 24.05
CA GLU A 130 11.33 1.29 25.42
C GLU A 130 11.54 2.74 25.89
N ARG A 131 12.67 3.37 25.55
CA ARG A 131 12.86 4.80 25.82
C ARG A 131 11.79 5.64 25.13
N ALA A 132 11.54 5.37 23.85
CA ALA A 132 10.46 5.99 23.10
C ALA A 132 9.11 5.79 23.82
N PHE A 133 8.77 4.57 24.22
CA PHE A 133 7.56 4.30 24.99
C PHE A 133 7.47 5.08 26.31
N ASN A 134 8.57 5.29 27.02
CA ASN A 134 8.57 6.07 28.26
C ASN A 134 8.30 7.56 27.98
N GLU A 135 8.86 8.13 26.91
CA GLU A 135 8.53 9.49 26.46
C GLU A 135 7.04 9.61 26.08
N PHE A 136 6.49 8.60 25.38
CA PHE A 136 5.06 8.53 25.07
C PHE A 136 4.19 8.64 26.31
N LYS A 137 4.51 7.83 27.32
CA LYS A 137 3.77 7.77 28.57
C LYS A 137 3.88 9.09 29.33
N SER A 138 5.09 9.63 29.44
CA SER A 138 5.36 10.93 30.09
C SER A 138 4.54 12.05 29.43
N GLU A 139 4.50 12.11 28.10
CA GLU A 139 3.76 13.12 27.35
C GLU A 139 2.23 13.04 27.54
N LEU A 140 1.69 11.82 27.69
CA LEU A 140 0.29 11.62 28.01
C LEU A 140 -0.05 12.00 29.46
N GLU A 141 0.87 11.78 30.40
CA GLU A 141 0.69 12.07 31.83
C GLU A 141 0.88 13.56 32.15
N SER A 142 1.77 14.25 31.44
CA SER A 142 2.13 15.66 31.66
C SER A 142 1.08 16.68 31.19
N SER A 143 0.05 16.22 30.47
CA SER A 143 -0.88 17.10 29.75
C SER A 143 -2.29 17.08 30.34
N PRO A 144 -2.60 17.92 31.35
CA PRO A 144 -3.96 18.08 31.82
C PRO A 144 -4.85 18.62 30.70
N THR A 145 -6.04 18.04 30.60
CA THR A 145 -7.09 18.12 29.56
C THR A 145 -7.72 19.51 29.31
N ARG A 146 -6.95 20.60 29.41
CA ARG A 146 -7.39 21.99 29.21
C ARG A 146 -6.92 22.63 27.89
N ASP A 147 -6.46 21.84 26.92
CA ASP A 147 -6.06 22.37 25.61
C ASP A 147 -7.29 22.62 24.73
N GLU A 148 -7.46 23.82 24.18
CA GLU A 148 -8.66 24.28 23.47
C GLU A 148 -8.89 23.59 22.10
N THR A 149 -7.95 22.75 21.65
CA THR A 149 -8.13 21.82 20.51
C THR A 149 -7.50 20.44 20.80
N PRO A 150 -8.17 19.58 21.60
CA PRO A 150 -7.67 18.24 21.96
C PRO A 150 -7.39 17.31 20.76
N GLY A 151 -7.89 17.66 19.57
CA GLY A 151 -7.84 16.83 18.36
C GLY A 151 -6.44 16.63 17.76
N ILE A 152 -5.64 17.70 17.60
CA ILE A 152 -4.34 17.62 16.89
C ILE A 152 -3.30 16.89 17.73
N LYS A 153 -3.22 17.19 19.03
CA LYS A 153 -2.33 16.44 19.93
C LYS A 153 -2.69 14.96 19.96
N LYS A 154 -3.99 14.63 20.08
CA LYS A 154 -4.46 13.23 20.02
C LYS A 154 -4.10 12.55 18.69
N GLN A 155 -4.21 13.27 17.57
CA GLN A 155 -3.78 12.78 16.25
C GLN A 155 -2.27 12.47 16.26
N VAL A 156 -1.43 13.40 16.71
CA VAL A 156 0.02 13.21 16.83
C VAL A 156 0.37 12.02 17.73
N MET A 157 -0.27 11.91 18.89
CA MET A 157 -0.03 10.77 19.79
C MET A 157 -0.47 9.43 19.18
N LYS A 158 -1.55 9.39 18.40
CA LYS A 158 -1.95 8.19 17.66
C LYS A 158 -0.97 7.82 16.54
N HIS A 159 -0.35 8.80 15.91
CA HIS A 159 0.71 8.53 14.93
C HIS A 159 1.92 7.87 15.60
N ILE A 160 2.33 8.40 16.76
CA ILE A 160 3.43 7.87 17.57
C ILE A 160 3.11 6.44 18.07
N GLU A 161 1.91 6.21 18.59
CA GLU A 161 1.43 4.86 18.96
C GLU A 161 1.56 3.89 17.79
N GLY A 162 1.26 4.34 16.57
CA GLY A 162 1.41 3.54 15.36
C GLY A 162 2.83 3.12 15.03
N ILE A 163 3.82 3.97 15.28
CA ILE A 163 5.24 3.65 15.02
C ILE A 163 5.81 2.73 16.09
N LEU A 164 5.36 2.87 17.33
CA LEU A 164 5.73 1.94 18.42
C LEU A 164 5.17 0.53 18.17
N LEU A 165 3.93 0.46 17.70
CA LEU A 165 3.20 -0.80 17.56
C LEU A 165 3.39 -1.44 16.18
N GLY A 166 3.15 -0.72 15.08
CA GLY A 166 3.08 -1.27 13.72
C GLY A 166 4.24 -2.21 13.35
N PRO A 167 5.51 -1.75 13.37
CA PRO A 167 6.67 -2.58 13.10
C PRO A 167 6.81 -3.78 14.05
N THR A 168 6.54 -3.58 15.34
CA THR A 168 6.53 -4.64 16.35
C THR A 168 5.52 -5.73 16.00
N LEU A 169 4.31 -5.34 15.60
CA LEU A 169 3.23 -6.27 15.28
C LEU A 169 3.51 -7.10 14.04
N VAL A 170 4.01 -6.46 12.98
CA VAL A 170 4.39 -7.17 11.76
C VAL A 170 5.48 -8.20 12.06
N LYS A 171 6.48 -7.81 12.85
CA LYS A 171 7.57 -8.70 13.27
C LYS A 171 7.08 -9.90 14.09
N LEU A 172 6.22 -9.68 15.08
CA LEU A 172 5.66 -10.77 15.89
C LEU A 172 4.76 -11.69 15.06
N ALA A 173 3.98 -11.13 14.13
CA ALA A 173 3.10 -11.90 13.25
C ALA A 173 3.89 -12.77 12.27
N MET A 174 4.86 -12.19 11.56
CA MET A 174 5.74 -12.92 10.64
C MET A 174 6.64 -13.93 11.38
N GLY A 175 6.97 -13.66 12.64
CA GLY A 175 7.67 -14.59 13.52
C GLY A 175 6.81 -15.73 14.09
N GLY A 176 5.52 -15.79 13.73
CA GLY A 176 4.62 -16.89 14.12
C GLY A 176 3.97 -16.75 15.51
N MET A 177 4.16 -15.64 16.22
CA MET A 177 3.59 -15.44 17.56
C MET A 177 2.07 -15.47 17.57
N PHE A 178 1.44 -15.00 16.50
CA PHE A 178 -0.02 -14.93 16.39
C PHE A 178 -0.62 -16.21 15.79
N HIS A 179 0.10 -17.33 15.84
CA HIS A 179 -0.45 -18.62 15.46
C HIS A 179 -1.57 -19.06 16.42
N LYS A 180 -2.53 -19.83 15.90
CA LYS A 180 -3.82 -20.16 16.54
C LYS A 180 -3.69 -20.72 17.97
N TYR A 181 -2.60 -21.43 18.27
CA TYR A 181 -2.32 -22.02 19.58
C TYR A 181 -1.99 -20.98 20.65
N PHE A 182 -1.11 -20.01 20.35
CA PHE A 182 -0.72 -18.95 21.29
C PHE A 182 -1.86 -17.96 21.59
N MET A 183 -2.85 -17.87 20.70
CA MET A 183 -4.00 -17.01 20.88
C MET A 183 -5.07 -17.57 21.85
N GLN A 184 -4.93 -18.83 22.31
CA GLN A 184 -5.93 -19.49 23.16
C GLN A 184 -5.49 -19.73 24.61
N ALA A 185 -4.19 -19.83 24.87
CA ALA A 185 -3.64 -20.10 26.20
C ALA A 185 -2.82 -18.91 26.71
N SER A 186 -2.67 -18.81 28.04
CA SER A 186 -1.67 -17.91 28.62
C SER A 186 -0.27 -18.46 28.38
N PHE A 187 0.72 -17.60 28.23
CA PHE A 187 2.11 -17.96 27.97
C PHE A 187 3.08 -17.09 28.77
N LYS A 188 4.28 -17.59 29.03
CA LYS A 188 5.41 -16.82 29.56
C LYS A 188 6.34 -16.35 28.44
N ALA A 189 7.13 -15.30 28.69
CA ALA A 189 8.09 -14.79 27.73
C ALA A 189 9.14 -15.83 27.28
N GLU A 190 9.61 -16.67 28.21
CA GLU A 190 10.59 -17.75 27.97
C GLU A 190 10.10 -18.84 27.01
N GLU A 191 8.78 -18.96 26.82
CA GLU A 191 8.19 -19.93 25.89
C GLU A 191 8.28 -19.47 24.43
N PHE A 192 8.57 -18.19 24.19
CA PHE A 192 8.58 -17.61 22.84
C PHE A 192 9.95 -17.08 22.41
N HIS A 193 10.74 -16.52 23.33
CA HIS A 193 11.98 -15.84 22.96
C HIS A 193 13.16 -16.22 23.88
N LYS A 194 14.37 -16.32 23.28
CA LYS A 194 15.60 -16.67 24.00
C LYS A 194 16.06 -15.59 24.99
N ASP A 195 15.88 -14.32 24.63
CA ASP A 195 16.00 -13.19 25.55
C ASP A 195 14.62 -12.91 26.15
N SER A 196 14.27 -13.70 27.18
CA SER A 196 12.95 -13.66 27.81
C SER A 196 12.73 -12.40 28.65
N GLU A 197 13.78 -11.81 29.22
CA GLU A 197 13.71 -10.59 30.04
C GLU A 197 13.31 -9.38 29.19
N SER A 198 14.04 -9.13 28.08
CA SER A 198 13.70 -8.05 27.16
C SER A 198 12.34 -8.26 26.51
N PHE A 199 12.00 -9.52 26.21
CA PHE A 199 10.70 -9.85 25.63
C PHE A 199 9.54 -9.66 26.62
N GLU A 200 9.71 -10.00 27.91
CA GLU A 200 8.70 -9.74 28.93
C GLU A 200 8.40 -8.24 29.06
N ARG A 201 9.45 -7.40 29.02
CA ARG A 201 9.28 -5.94 29.03
C ARG A 201 8.56 -5.42 27.79
N LEU A 202 8.80 -6.02 26.61
CA LEU A 202 8.00 -5.72 25.42
C LEU A 202 6.52 -6.10 25.63
N LEU A 203 6.24 -7.26 26.24
CA LEU A 203 4.87 -7.68 26.54
C LEU A 203 4.21 -6.76 27.58
N ASP A 204 4.98 -6.19 28.52
CA ASP A 204 4.49 -5.17 29.46
C ASP A 204 4.10 -3.88 28.74
N ILE A 205 4.88 -3.44 27.74
CA ILE A 205 4.51 -2.32 26.87
C ILE A 205 3.21 -2.63 26.11
N LEU A 206 3.09 -3.82 25.53
CA LEU A 206 1.87 -4.22 24.82
C LEU A 206 0.67 -4.36 25.78
N THR A 207 0.90 -4.76 27.03
CA THR A 207 -0.09 -4.78 28.11
C THR A 207 -0.59 -3.36 28.43
N TYR A 208 0.30 -2.35 28.46
CA TYR A 208 -0.09 -0.95 28.61
C TYR A 208 -1.04 -0.49 27.48
N PHE A 209 -0.78 -0.89 26.24
CA PHE A 209 -1.70 -0.62 25.12
C PHE A 209 -2.96 -1.49 25.13
N GLY A 210 -3.14 -2.35 26.12
CA GLY A 210 -4.31 -3.21 26.32
C GLY A 210 -4.37 -4.38 25.35
N TRP A 211 -3.22 -4.85 24.83
CA TRP A 211 -3.16 -6.01 23.95
C TRP A 211 -3.13 -7.33 24.70
N PHE A 212 -2.44 -7.33 25.82
CA PHE A 212 -2.37 -8.45 26.73
C PHE A 212 -2.90 -8.06 28.11
N GLU A 213 -3.35 -9.05 28.85
CA GLU A 213 -3.48 -9.02 30.30
C GLU A 213 -2.31 -9.80 30.90
N LYS A 214 -1.71 -9.26 31.97
CA LYS A 214 -0.65 -9.94 32.72
C LYS A 214 -1.20 -10.45 34.05
N LYS A 215 -0.95 -11.74 34.34
CA LYS A 215 -1.23 -12.39 35.64
C LYS A 215 0.04 -13.09 36.12
N GLY A 216 0.68 -12.54 37.15
CA GLY A 216 2.02 -12.98 37.56
C GLY A 216 3.02 -12.80 36.40
N HIS A 217 3.64 -13.89 35.96
CA HIS A 217 4.58 -13.93 34.82
C HIS A 217 3.95 -14.42 33.51
N THR A 218 2.61 -14.58 33.48
CA THR A 218 1.90 -15.08 32.30
C THR A 218 1.09 -13.98 31.63
N PHE A 219 1.04 -14.04 30.30
CA PHE A 219 0.34 -13.10 29.44
C PHE A 219 -0.77 -13.81 28.67
N SER A 220 -1.91 -13.14 28.50
CA SER A 220 -3.03 -13.62 27.67
C SER A 220 -3.57 -12.50 26.80
N PHE A 221 -3.95 -12.79 25.57
CA PHE A 221 -4.54 -11.79 24.68
C PHE A 221 -5.85 -11.24 25.24
N THR A 222 -6.02 -9.92 25.15
CA THR A 222 -7.33 -9.30 25.34
C THR A 222 -8.15 -9.39 24.06
N ASP A 223 -9.45 -9.07 24.14
CA ASP A 223 -10.31 -8.91 22.95
C ASP A 223 -9.74 -7.86 21.96
N LYS A 224 -9.10 -6.78 22.48
CA LYS A 224 -8.43 -5.75 21.66
C LYS A 224 -7.17 -6.29 21.00
N GLY A 225 -6.28 -6.95 21.75
CA GLY A 225 -5.07 -7.56 21.20
C GLY A 225 -5.42 -8.59 20.13
N MET A 226 -6.45 -9.39 20.38
CA MET A 226 -6.95 -10.36 19.40
C MET A 226 -7.46 -9.73 18.11
N PHE A 227 -8.13 -8.59 18.20
CA PHE A 227 -8.63 -7.87 17.03
C PHE A 227 -7.50 -7.48 16.07
N PHE A 228 -6.41 -6.96 16.62
CA PHE A 228 -5.28 -6.50 15.83
C PHE A 228 -4.32 -7.62 15.42
N ALA A 229 -4.09 -8.64 16.25
CA ALA A 229 -3.28 -9.81 15.89
C ALA A 229 -3.83 -10.49 14.61
N ARG A 230 -5.16 -10.63 14.52
CA ARG A 230 -5.86 -11.13 13.31
C ARG A 230 -5.79 -10.20 12.09
N ARG A 231 -5.26 -8.98 12.26
CA ARG A 231 -5.15 -7.94 11.23
C ARG A 231 -3.73 -7.39 11.13
N ALA A 232 -2.73 -8.09 11.66
CA ALA A 232 -1.36 -7.62 11.65
C ALA A 232 -0.84 -7.41 10.22
N SER A 233 -1.30 -8.22 9.26
CA SER A 233 -1.00 -8.07 7.83
C SER A 233 -1.41 -6.72 7.25
N ALA A 234 -2.45 -6.07 7.80
CA ALA A 234 -2.86 -4.73 7.35
C ALA A 234 -1.80 -3.64 7.60
N TYR A 235 -0.83 -3.89 8.50
CA TYR A 235 0.34 -3.04 8.69
C TYR A 235 1.48 -3.38 7.72
N GLY A 236 1.50 -4.59 7.18
CA GLY A 236 2.65 -5.14 6.44
C GLY A 236 3.03 -4.30 5.22
N VAL A 237 2.06 -3.87 4.42
CA VAL A 237 2.33 -3.02 3.25
C VAL A 237 2.98 -1.70 3.68
N THR A 238 2.37 -0.93 4.59
CA THR A 238 2.92 0.36 5.00
C THR A 238 4.30 0.23 5.67
N VAL A 239 4.45 -0.74 6.58
CA VAL A 239 5.72 -0.95 7.31
C VAL A 239 6.82 -1.45 6.38
N SER A 240 6.49 -2.18 5.30
CA SER A 240 7.50 -2.67 4.35
C SER A 240 8.28 -1.56 3.66
N TYR A 241 7.73 -0.35 3.59
CA TYR A 241 8.42 0.85 3.06
C TYR A 241 9.27 1.57 4.09
N SER A 242 9.48 1.00 5.28
CA SER A 242 10.41 1.55 6.29
C SER A 242 11.79 1.92 5.70
N PRO A 243 12.40 1.15 4.77
CA PRO A 243 13.66 1.54 4.14
C PRO A 243 13.58 2.91 3.45
N THR A 244 12.54 3.16 2.64
CA THR A 244 12.29 4.47 2.03
C THR A 244 12.01 5.55 3.08
N LEU A 245 11.13 5.25 4.04
CA LEU A 245 10.68 6.23 5.05
C LEU A 245 11.81 6.71 5.99
N ARG A 246 12.86 5.90 6.18
CA ARG A 246 14.04 6.30 6.96
C ARG A 246 14.96 7.27 6.23
N MET A 247 14.83 7.35 4.91
CA MET A 247 15.68 8.14 4.02
C MET A 247 14.98 9.38 3.46
N LEU A 248 13.84 9.80 4.04
CA LEU A 248 13.07 10.95 3.51
C LEU A 248 13.88 12.25 3.46
N ASP A 249 14.80 12.47 4.40
CA ASP A 249 15.74 13.59 4.35
C ASP A 249 16.64 13.54 3.11
N GLU A 250 17.15 12.37 2.76
CA GLU A 250 18.02 12.18 1.59
C GLU A 250 17.23 12.23 0.28
N ILE A 251 16.08 11.55 0.19
CA ILE A 251 15.34 11.53 -1.09
C ILE A 251 14.63 12.86 -1.36
N ILE A 252 14.18 13.60 -0.34
CA ILE A 252 13.52 14.90 -0.56
C ILE A 252 14.56 16.01 -0.82
N PHE A 253 15.70 16.02 -0.12
CA PHE A 253 16.66 17.14 -0.15
C PHE A 253 18.07 16.81 -0.66
N GLY A 254 18.31 15.56 -1.06
CA GLY A 254 19.59 15.05 -1.54
C GLY A 254 19.42 14.16 -2.76
N ASN A 255 19.97 12.94 -2.72
CA ASN A 255 19.89 11.98 -3.82
C ASN A 255 18.50 11.28 -3.89
N PRO A 256 17.67 11.55 -4.91
CA PRO A 256 16.32 11.00 -5.01
C PRO A 256 16.29 9.48 -5.18
N VAL A 257 17.35 8.87 -5.70
CA VAL A 257 17.42 7.42 -5.93
C VAL A 257 18.14 6.67 -4.79
N ALA A 258 18.46 7.35 -3.68
CA ALA A 258 19.23 6.76 -2.58
C ALA A 258 18.58 5.49 -2.01
N ALA A 259 17.26 5.52 -1.77
CA ALA A 259 16.54 4.35 -1.26
C ALA A 259 16.54 3.18 -2.26
N LYS A 260 16.36 3.45 -3.56
CA LYS A 260 16.41 2.41 -4.60
C LYS A 260 17.81 1.79 -4.70
N ASN A 261 18.85 2.63 -4.67
CA ASN A 261 20.25 2.23 -4.78
C ASN A 261 20.81 1.53 -3.54
N ALA A 262 20.07 1.52 -2.41
CA ALA A 262 20.47 0.77 -1.22
C ALA A 262 20.34 -0.76 -1.39
N GLY A 263 19.73 -1.22 -2.49
CA GLY A 263 19.64 -2.64 -2.83
C GLY A 263 20.96 -3.21 -3.35
N ASP A 264 21.03 -4.54 -3.45
CA ASP A 264 22.23 -5.27 -3.91
C ASP A 264 22.08 -5.85 -5.33
N GLY A 265 21.05 -5.42 -6.07
CA GLY A 265 20.68 -5.94 -7.38
C GLY A 265 19.83 -7.21 -7.34
N SER A 266 19.82 -7.95 -6.22
CA SER A 266 18.93 -9.10 -5.98
C SER A 266 17.77 -8.77 -5.03
N LYS A 267 18.01 -7.85 -4.08
CA LYS A 267 17.03 -7.29 -3.16
C LYS A 267 16.81 -5.82 -3.47
N GLU A 268 15.56 -5.41 -3.51
CA GLU A 268 15.18 -4.00 -3.63
C GLU A 268 15.55 -3.23 -2.36
N GLY A 269 16.21 -2.07 -2.51
CA GLY A 269 16.64 -1.26 -1.36
C GLY A 269 15.51 -0.45 -0.71
N HIS A 270 14.48 -0.09 -1.50
CA HIS A 270 13.45 0.86 -1.09
C HIS A 270 12.29 0.21 -0.31
N VAL A 271 12.18 -1.12 -0.33
CA VAL A 271 11.08 -1.87 0.28
C VAL A 271 11.52 -3.27 0.75
N ASP A 272 11.07 -3.72 1.92
CA ASP A 272 11.12 -5.14 2.29
C ASP A 272 10.06 -5.90 1.49
N ARG A 273 10.46 -6.39 0.30
CA ARG A 273 9.55 -7.07 -0.63
C ARG A 273 8.86 -8.28 0.00
N ALA A 274 9.53 -9.03 0.86
CA ALA A 274 8.93 -10.19 1.51
C ALA A 274 7.84 -9.79 2.52
N MET A 275 8.07 -8.73 3.30
CA MET A 275 7.04 -8.15 4.17
C MET A 275 5.89 -7.55 3.37
N ASN A 276 6.18 -6.89 2.24
CA ASN A 276 5.19 -6.31 1.36
C ASN A 276 4.23 -7.38 0.81
N VAL A 277 4.77 -8.48 0.27
CA VAL A 277 4.00 -9.64 -0.22
C VAL A 277 3.19 -10.29 0.91
N TRP A 278 3.77 -10.45 2.11
CA TRP A 278 3.04 -10.98 3.26
C TRP A 278 1.88 -10.06 3.68
N GLY A 279 2.10 -8.74 3.66
CA GLY A 279 1.10 -7.74 4.01
C GLY A 279 -0.06 -7.68 3.01
N SER A 280 0.24 -7.76 1.71
CA SER A 280 -0.78 -7.74 0.66
C SER A 280 -1.67 -8.99 0.69
N GLY A 281 -1.08 -10.19 0.89
CA GLY A 281 -1.78 -11.47 0.95
C GLY A 281 -2.98 -11.53 1.93
N GLY A 282 -2.93 -10.78 3.04
CA GLY A 282 -4.01 -10.74 4.03
C GLY A 282 -5.26 -9.93 3.62
N ALA A 283 -5.17 -9.07 2.61
CA ALA A 283 -6.25 -8.15 2.22
C ALA A 283 -7.26 -8.76 1.23
N HIS A 284 -6.95 -9.91 0.60
CA HIS A 284 -7.63 -10.34 -0.62
C HIS A 284 -8.96 -11.08 -0.45
N SER A 285 -9.23 -11.69 0.72
CA SER A 285 -10.38 -12.62 0.85
C SER A 285 -11.76 -12.00 0.56
N SER A 286 -11.97 -10.71 0.85
CA SER A 286 -13.23 -10.02 0.52
C SER A 286 -13.35 -9.62 -0.95
N TYR A 287 -12.22 -9.40 -1.63
CA TYR A 287 -12.21 -9.05 -3.05
C TYR A 287 -12.44 -10.27 -3.92
N PHE A 288 -11.86 -11.41 -3.50
CA PHE A 288 -11.98 -12.67 -4.22
C PHE A 288 -13.43 -13.12 -4.40
N LYS A 289 -14.33 -12.87 -3.45
CA LYS A 289 -15.73 -13.23 -3.63
C LYS A 289 -16.36 -12.63 -4.91
N VAL A 290 -16.06 -11.37 -5.22
CA VAL A 290 -16.60 -10.71 -6.42
C VAL A 290 -15.92 -11.24 -7.67
N VAL A 291 -14.62 -11.52 -7.59
CA VAL A 291 -13.87 -12.19 -8.65
C VAL A 291 -14.47 -13.58 -8.94
N ASP A 292 -14.78 -14.37 -7.91
CA ASP A 292 -15.37 -15.69 -8.04
C ASP A 292 -16.70 -15.63 -8.80
N GLU A 293 -17.56 -14.66 -8.49
CA GLU A 293 -18.82 -14.44 -9.21
C GLU A 293 -18.59 -14.21 -10.72
N ILE A 294 -17.56 -13.44 -11.08
CA ILE A 294 -17.20 -13.17 -12.49
C ILE A 294 -16.68 -14.44 -13.17
N ILE A 295 -15.76 -15.15 -12.51
CA ILE A 295 -15.13 -16.37 -13.03
C ILE A 295 -16.18 -17.45 -13.24
N ILE A 296 -17.06 -17.66 -12.25
CA ILE A 296 -18.14 -18.64 -12.32
C ILE A 296 -19.08 -18.31 -13.48
N GLU A 297 -19.43 -17.04 -13.70
CA GLU A 297 -20.26 -16.68 -14.85
C GLU A 297 -19.57 -16.98 -16.18
N LEU A 298 -18.32 -16.54 -16.36
CA LEU A 298 -17.59 -16.67 -17.62
C LEU A 298 -17.39 -18.14 -18.01
N PHE A 299 -17.01 -19.00 -17.06
CA PHE A 299 -16.73 -20.41 -17.31
C PHE A 299 -17.96 -21.33 -17.22
N ASN A 300 -19.16 -20.77 -17.04
CA ASN A 300 -20.45 -21.48 -17.18
C ASN A 300 -21.15 -21.26 -18.53
N ARG A 301 -20.61 -20.38 -19.38
CA ARG A 301 -21.11 -20.12 -20.75
C ARG A 301 -20.84 -21.31 -21.68
N PRO A 302 -21.45 -21.37 -22.88
CA PRO A 302 -21.06 -22.36 -23.90
C PRO A 302 -19.55 -22.30 -24.18
N ILE A 303 -18.91 -23.44 -24.42
CA ILE A 303 -17.43 -23.53 -24.55
C ILE A 303 -16.86 -22.57 -25.59
N SER A 304 -17.56 -22.35 -26.70
CA SER A 304 -17.17 -21.39 -27.75
C SER A 304 -17.12 -19.93 -27.30
N GLU A 305 -17.79 -19.60 -26.21
CA GLU A 305 -17.86 -18.25 -25.62
C GLU A 305 -16.97 -18.09 -24.37
N GLN A 306 -16.31 -19.17 -23.93
CA GLN A 306 -15.42 -19.13 -22.77
C GLN A 306 -14.01 -18.73 -23.17
N PRO A 307 -13.26 -18.08 -22.26
CA PRO A 307 -11.81 -18.04 -22.38
C PRO A 307 -11.22 -19.45 -22.49
N LYS A 308 -10.14 -19.62 -23.24
CA LYS A 308 -9.38 -20.88 -23.25
C LYS A 308 -8.63 -21.10 -21.94
N GLY A 309 -8.45 -20.04 -21.16
CA GLY A 309 -7.72 -20.05 -19.92
C GLY A 309 -7.57 -18.66 -19.31
N ILE A 310 -6.62 -18.52 -18.39
CA ILE A 310 -6.36 -17.29 -17.63
C ILE A 310 -4.88 -16.93 -17.71
N LEU A 311 -4.62 -15.64 -17.91
CA LEU A 311 -3.31 -15.04 -17.67
C LEU A 311 -3.37 -14.12 -16.45
N ASP A 312 -2.52 -14.36 -15.47
CA ASP A 312 -2.29 -13.52 -14.30
C ASP A 312 -1.00 -12.71 -14.48
N MET A 313 -1.13 -11.41 -14.75
CA MET A 313 0.01 -10.49 -14.91
C MET A 313 0.40 -9.90 -13.55
N GLY A 314 1.68 -10.03 -13.19
CA GLY A 314 2.22 -9.83 -11.84
C GLY A 314 1.80 -10.94 -10.89
N CYS A 315 2.00 -12.20 -11.30
CA CYS A 315 1.50 -13.36 -10.58
C CYS A 315 2.11 -13.55 -9.18
N GLY A 316 3.22 -12.88 -8.85
CA GLY A 316 3.77 -12.83 -7.50
C GLY A 316 4.18 -14.21 -6.99
N ASN A 317 3.40 -14.78 -6.05
CA ASN A 317 3.63 -16.12 -5.52
C ASN A 317 2.70 -17.19 -6.12
N GLY A 318 1.87 -16.86 -7.12
CA GLY A 318 0.94 -17.77 -7.78
C GLY A 318 -0.34 -18.05 -7.00
N ALA A 319 -0.57 -17.43 -5.84
CA ALA A 319 -1.76 -17.72 -5.02
C ALA A 319 -3.07 -17.32 -5.72
N PHE A 320 -3.06 -16.24 -6.51
CA PHE A 320 -4.26 -15.78 -7.19
C PHE A 320 -4.63 -16.69 -8.35
N ILE A 321 -3.69 -17.00 -9.26
CA ILE A 321 -3.95 -17.97 -10.34
C ILE A 321 -4.35 -19.37 -9.81
N GLN A 322 -3.74 -19.83 -8.70
CA GLN A 322 -4.16 -21.05 -8.02
C GLN A 322 -5.61 -20.99 -7.54
N HIS A 323 -6.00 -19.88 -6.90
CA HIS A 323 -7.38 -19.66 -6.45
C HIS A 323 -8.36 -19.66 -7.62
N LEU A 324 -8.06 -18.96 -8.71
CA LEU A 324 -8.90 -18.91 -9.90
C LEU A 324 -9.10 -20.29 -10.53
N PHE A 325 -8.01 -21.07 -10.64
CA PHE A 325 -8.11 -22.45 -11.12
C PHE A 325 -9.04 -23.29 -10.25
N GLN A 326 -8.88 -23.24 -8.92
CA GLN A 326 -9.72 -23.98 -7.98
C GLN A 326 -11.19 -23.57 -8.05
N VAL A 327 -11.49 -22.29 -8.27
CA VAL A 327 -12.87 -21.82 -8.51
C VAL A 327 -13.43 -22.43 -9.79
N ILE A 328 -12.67 -22.42 -10.88
CA ILE A 328 -13.14 -22.99 -12.16
C ILE A 328 -13.36 -24.51 -12.03
N GLU A 329 -12.37 -25.22 -11.50
CA GLU A 329 -12.38 -26.67 -11.34
C GLU A 329 -13.57 -27.13 -10.48
N ASN A 330 -13.82 -26.47 -9.35
CA ASN A 330 -14.77 -26.96 -8.36
C ASN A 330 -16.17 -26.34 -8.46
N GLN A 331 -16.36 -25.24 -9.18
CA GLN A 331 -17.59 -24.44 -9.13
C GLN A 331 -18.17 -24.06 -10.51
N THR A 332 -17.67 -24.65 -11.60
CA THR A 332 -18.14 -24.31 -12.96
C THR A 332 -18.35 -25.55 -13.83
N ARG A 333 -19.21 -25.42 -14.84
CA ARG A 333 -19.42 -26.42 -15.90
C ARG A 333 -18.15 -26.72 -16.67
N ARG A 334 -17.23 -25.76 -16.81
CA ARG A 334 -15.91 -26.00 -17.41
C ARG A 334 -15.09 -26.98 -16.57
N GLY A 335 -15.19 -26.87 -15.25
CA GLY A 335 -14.55 -27.78 -14.29
C GLY A 335 -14.93 -29.25 -14.49
N GLU A 336 -16.20 -29.51 -14.84
CA GLU A 336 -16.73 -30.86 -15.10
C GLU A 336 -16.16 -31.53 -16.36
N ILE A 337 -15.55 -30.77 -17.28
CA ILE A 337 -15.08 -31.23 -18.60
C ILE A 337 -13.65 -30.80 -18.94
N LEU A 338 -12.80 -30.58 -17.92
CA LEU A 338 -11.40 -30.17 -18.12
C LEU A 338 -10.55 -31.18 -18.90
N GLU A 339 -10.93 -32.46 -18.92
CA GLU A 339 -10.25 -33.49 -19.72
C GLU A 339 -10.45 -33.26 -21.22
N GLU A 340 -11.66 -32.89 -21.65
CA GLU A 340 -12.00 -32.60 -23.05
C GLU A 340 -11.60 -31.17 -23.45
N HIS A 341 -11.70 -30.24 -22.51
CA HIS A 341 -11.41 -28.83 -22.70
C HIS A 341 -10.49 -28.30 -21.59
N PRO A 342 -9.18 -28.57 -21.63
CA PRO A 342 -8.26 -28.12 -20.59
C PRO A 342 -8.15 -26.59 -20.51
N LEU A 343 -7.75 -26.08 -19.34
CA LEU A 343 -7.44 -24.67 -19.15
C LEU A 343 -5.98 -24.38 -19.46
N ILE A 344 -5.74 -23.24 -20.12
CA ILE A 344 -4.42 -22.68 -20.26
C ILE A 344 -4.17 -21.69 -19.12
N LEU A 345 -3.30 -22.04 -18.18
CA LEU A 345 -2.91 -21.14 -17.09
C LEU A 345 -1.57 -20.50 -17.40
N VAL A 346 -1.49 -19.17 -17.30
CA VAL A 346 -0.26 -18.41 -17.48
C VAL A 346 -0.04 -17.48 -16.29
N GLY A 347 1.06 -17.66 -15.55
CA GLY A 347 1.56 -16.67 -14.61
C GLY A 347 2.68 -15.87 -15.26
N ALA A 348 2.54 -14.54 -15.33
CA ALA A 348 3.55 -13.65 -15.86
C ALA A 348 4.03 -12.68 -14.78
N ASP A 349 5.34 -12.48 -14.67
CA ASP A 349 5.94 -11.52 -13.75
C ASP A 349 7.30 -11.04 -14.30
N TYR A 350 7.66 -9.79 -14.01
CA TYR A 350 8.94 -9.21 -14.39
C TYR A 350 10.07 -9.57 -13.40
N ASN A 351 9.71 -10.09 -12.22
CA ASN A 351 10.65 -10.46 -11.17
C ASN A 351 10.92 -11.97 -11.18
N GLU A 352 12.15 -12.37 -11.48
CA GLU A 352 12.55 -13.79 -11.55
C GLU A 352 12.33 -14.55 -10.23
N ALA A 353 12.52 -13.91 -9.07
CA ALA A 353 12.27 -14.56 -7.78
C ALA A 353 10.78 -14.85 -7.55
N ALA A 354 9.89 -13.97 -8.03
CA ALA A 354 8.45 -14.20 -8.03
C ALA A 354 8.08 -15.39 -8.94
N LEU A 355 8.68 -15.48 -10.13
CA LEU A 355 8.48 -16.61 -11.04
C LEU A 355 8.90 -17.95 -10.42
N GLU A 356 10.05 -18.00 -9.73
CA GLU A 356 10.51 -19.23 -9.06
C GLU A 356 9.58 -19.65 -7.92
N ILE A 357 9.12 -18.71 -7.09
CA ILE A 357 8.14 -18.99 -6.03
C ILE A 357 6.81 -19.46 -6.62
N THR A 358 6.34 -18.81 -7.68
CA THR A 358 5.11 -19.19 -8.38
C THR A 358 5.22 -20.62 -8.92
N LYS A 359 6.32 -20.99 -9.58
CA LYS A 359 6.55 -22.36 -10.08
C LYS A 359 6.48 -23.38 -8.94
N GLN A 360 7.18 -23.13 -7.84
CA GLN A 360 7.20 -24.03 -6.68
C GLN A 360 5.80 -24.23 -6.08
N ASN A 361 5.05 -23.15 -5.89
CA ASN A 361 3.71 -23.22 -5.30
C ASN A 361 2.71 -23.93 -6.22
N LEU A 362 2.77 -23.67 -7.53
CA LEU A 362 1.88 -24.33 -8.50
C LEU A 362 2.20 -25.82 -8.66
N ILE A 363 3.49 -26.19 -8.67
CA ILE A 363 3.90 -27.61 -8.63
C ILE A 363 3.40 -28.29 -7.36
N GLN A 364 3.56 -27.64 -6.20
CA GLN A 364 3.09 -28.18 -4.92
C GLN A 364 1.56 -28.32 -4.87
N ALA A 365 0.84 -27.48 -5.61
CA ALA A 365 -0.61 -27.53 -5.73
C ALA A 365 -1.09 -28.49 -6.84
N ASP A 366 -0.20 -29.21 -7.52
CA ASP A 366 -0.49 -30.07 -8.67
C ASP A 366 -1.19 -29.32 -9.84
N ILE A 367 -0.88 -28.03 -10.01
CA ILE A 367 -1.45 -27.17 -11.06
C ILE A 367 -0.43 -26.97 -12.19
N TRP A 368 -0.83 -27.33 -13.41
CA TRP A 368 0.00 -27.08 -14.60
C TRP A 368 -0.25 -25.69 -15.18
N ALA A 369 0.75 -24.81 -15.07
CA ALA A 369 0.75 -23.48 -15.68
C ALA A 369 2.04 -23.19 -16.47
N LYS A 370 1.99 -22.23 -17.39
CA LYS A 370 3.17 -21.59 -17.98
C LYS A 370 3.56 -20.41 -17.10
N VAL A 371 4.78 -20.42 -16.59
CA VAL A 371 5.31 -19.32 -15.77
C VAL A 371 6.40 -18.63 -16.57
N VAL A 372 6.15 -17.39 -16.98
CA VAL A 372 6.98 -16.68 -17.97
C VAL A 372 7.35 -15.29 -17.49
N PHE A 373 8.51 -14.79 -17.93
CA PHE A 373 8.82 -13.38 -17.80
C PHE A 373 7.81 -12.54 -18.59
N GLY A 374 7.27 -11.49 -17.97
CA GLY A 374 6.39 -10.52 -18.60
C GLY A 374 6.37 -9.19 -17.87
N ASP A 375 6.47 -8.09 -18.61
CA ASP A 375 6.32 -6.72 -18.10
C ASP A 375 4.91 -6.22 -18.39
N ILE A 376 4.22 -5.69 -17.39
CA ILE A 376 2.91 -5.06 -17.55
C ILE A 376 2.96 -3.90 -18.57
N GLY A 377 4.10 -3.24 -18.70
CA GLY A 377 4.31 -2.17 -19.68
C GLY A 377 4.61 -2.65 -21.11
N ASP A 378 4.70 -3.96 -21.37
CA ASP A 378 5.00 -4.53 -22.70
C ASP A 378 4.08 -5.73 -23.03
N PRO A 379 2.77 -5.49 -23.25
CA PRO A 379 1.83 -6.55 -23.61
C PRO A 379 2.13 -7.18 -24.98
N GLU A 380 2.73 -6.44 -25.91
CA GLU A 380 3.09 -6.95 -27.23
C GLU A 380 4.23 -7.98 -27.14
N GLY A 381 5.29 -7.67 -26.39
CA GLY A 381 6.38 -8.61 -26.13
C GLY A 381 5.91 -9.88 -25.43
N LEU A 382 4.98 -9.76 -24.47
CA LEU A 382 4.35 -10.91 -23.83
C LEU A 382 3.53 -11.75 -24.82
N ALA A 383 2.71 -11.11 -25.64
CA ALA A 383 1.87 -11.80 -26.62
C ALA A 383 2.72 -12.57 -27.64
N GLU A 384 3.79 -11.95 -28.16
CA GLU A 384 4.72 -12.60 -29.09
C GLU A 384 5.38 -13.81 -28.44
N LYS A 385 5.89 -13.67 -27.21
CA LYS A 385 6.49 -14.77 -26.45
C LYS A 385 5.54 -15.95 -26.27
N LEU A 386 4.29 -15.69 -25.88
CA LEU A 386 3.29 -16.74 -25.69
C LEU A 386 2.96 -17.46 -27.00
N ARG A 387 2.89 -16.70 -28.10
CA ARG A 387 2.63 -17.24 -29.43
C ARG A 387 3.78 -18.10 -29.95
N THR A 388 5.03 -17.64 -29.83
CA THR A 388 6.22 -18.35 -30.34
C THR A 388 6.56 -19.58 -29.52
N ASP A 389 6.61 -19.43 -28.20
CA ASP A 389 7.19 -20.43 -27.31
C ASP A 389 6.17 -21.49 -26.91
N TYR A 390 4.88 -21.10 -26.85
CA TYR A 390 3.82 -21.94 -26.31
C TYR A 390 2.61 -22.11 -27.24
N ARG A 391 2.56 -21.41 -28.38
CA ARG A 391 1.42 -21.39 -29.31
C ARG A 391 0.11 -20.96 -28.62
N ILE A 392 0.23 -20.01 -27.71
CA ILE A 392 -0.88 -19.42 -26.95
C ILE A 392 -1.13 -18.01 -27.48
N GLU A 393 -2.35 -17.74 -27.93
CA GLU A 393 -2.78 -16.38 -28.28
C GLU A 393 -3.24 -15.65 -27.02
N LEU A 394 -2.63 -14.51 -26.69
CA LEU A 394 -2.96 -13.76 -25.48
C LEU A 394 -4.45 -13.34 -25.42
N ASN A 395 -5.02 -12.99 -26.57
CA ASN A 395 -6.42 -12.60 -26.71
C ASN A 395 -7.41 -13.78 -26.56
N ASP A 396 -6.93 -15.02 -26.49
CA ASP A 396 -7.77 -16.18 -26.17
C ASP A 396 -7.92 -16.43 -24.66
N LEU A 397 -7.21 -15.68 -23.83
CA LEU A 397 -7.22 -15.80 -22.37
C LEU A 397 -8.03 -14.67 -21.73
N LEU A 398 -8.63 -14.95 -20.58
CA LEU A 398 -9.05 -13.90 -19.67
C LEU A 398 -7.80 -13.33 -19.01
N ASN A 399 -7.55 -12.05 -19.22
CA ASN A 399 -6.42 -11.36 -18.61
C ASN A 399 -6.84 -10.84 -17.23
N VAL A 400 -6.09 -11.19 -16.21
CA VAL A 400 -6.32 -10.76 -14.82
C VAL A 400 -5.07 -10.13 -14.26
N ARG A 401 -5.23 -9.16 -13.36
CA ARG A 401 -4.13 -8.58 -12.57
C ARG A 401 -4.66 -7.91 -11.32
N THR A 402 -3.84 -7.90 -10.27
CA THR A 402 -4.19 -7.30 -8.99
C THR A 402 -3.12 -6.34 -8.53
N PHE A 403 -3.48 -5.08 -8.29
CA PHE A 403 -2.66 -4.03 -7.72
C PHE A 403 -1.36 -3.79 -8.51
N LEU A 404 -1.48 -3.57 -9.82
CA LEU A 404 -0.31 -3.57 -10.71
C LEU A 404 -0.23 -2.42 -11.71
N ASP A 405 -1.34 -1.91 -12.23
CA ASP A 405 -1.30 -0.82 -13.24
C ASP A 405 -0.67 0.46 -12.65
N HIS A 406 -0.87 0.70 -11.34
CA HIS A 406 -0.22 1.80 -10.63
C HIS A 406 1.29 1.58 -10.40
N ASN A 407 1.75 0.33 -10.35
CA ASN A 407 3.15 -0.04 -10.10
C ASN A 407 3.93 -0.34 -11.39
N ARG A 408 3.37 0.03 -12.56
CA ARG A 408 4.10 -0.04 -13.83
C ARG A 408 5.32 0.87 -13.80
N ILE A 409 6.38 0.49 -14.51
CA ILE A 409 7.54 1.36 -14.72
C ILE A 409 7.09 2.61 -15.48
N TRP A 410 7.56 3.79 -15.06
CA TRP A 410 7.26 5.04 -15.78
C TRP A 410 7.71 4.93 -17.24
N LYS A 411 6.79 5.25 -18.15
CA LYS A 411 7.08 5.47 -19.56
C LYS A 411 6.52 6.82 -19.93
N GLU A 412 7.39 7.66 -20.47
CA GLU A 412 7.01 8.97 -21.01
C GLU A 412 6.02 8.76 -22.17
N PRO A 413 4.85 9.39 -22.15
CA PRO A 413 3.88 9.26 -23.24
C PRO A 413 4.44 9.81 -24.54
N ILE A 414 4.26 9.07 -25.64
CA ILE A 414 4.73 9.47 -26.98
C ILE A 414 3.81 10.56 -27.56
N GLU A 415 2.50 10.35 -27.45
CA GLU A 415 1.47 11.30 -27.89
C GLU A 415 0.89 12.02 -26.66
N VAL A 416 0.85 13.36 -26.67
CA VAL A 416 0.22 14.14 -25.60
C VAL A 416 -0.88 15.01 -26.19
N ASP A 417 -2.11 14.85 -25.70
CA ASP A 417 -3.19 15.77 -26.01
C ASP A 417 -2.97 17.09 -25.25
N PRO A 418 -2.68 18.22 -25.92
CA PRO A 418 -2.46 19.50 -25.26
C PRO A 418 -3.72 20.05 -24.58
N ASN A 419 -4.90 19.49 -24.87
CA ASN A 419 -6.16 19.91 -24.26
C ASN A 419 -6.58 19.04 -23.08
N ARG A 420 -5.80 17.99 -22.73
CA ARG A 420 -6.10 17.15 -21.58
C ARG A 420 -6.01 18.00 -20.31
N ILE A 421 -7.09 17.98 -19.53
CA ILE A 421 -7.14 18.57 -18.20
C ILE A 421 -7.53 17.45 -17.25
N SER A 422 -6.60 17.07 -16.38
CA SER A 422 -6.78 16.04 -15.38
C SER A 422 -7.76 16.49 -14.29
N ASP A 423 -8.50 15.54 -13.75
CA ASP A 423 -9.29 15.72 -12.52
C ASP A 423 -8.55 15.20 -11.28
N SER A 424 -7.36 14.61 -11.49
CA SER A 424 -6.57 14.06 -10.41
C SER A 424 -5.99 15.16 -9.54
N THR A 425 -5.90 14.85 -8.25
CA THR A 425 -5.17 15.65 -7.27
C THR A 425 -3.83 15.02 -6.89
N GLY A 426 -3.49 13.86 -7.45
CA GLY A 426 -2.35 13.05 -7.05
C GLY A 426 -1.02 13.82 -7.03
N ALA A 427 -0.08 13.32 -6.22
CA ALA A 427 1.29 13.81 -6.19
C ALA A 427 2.19 12.74 -6.80
N PHE A 428 2.56 12.91 -8.06
CA PHE A 428 3.33 11.93 -8.82
C PHE A 428 4.78 12.35 -8.98
N ALA A 429 5.67 11.37 -8.87
CA ALA A 429 7.10 11.55 -9.01
C ALA A 429 7.72 10.40 -9.79
N PHE A 430 8.84 10.69 -10.45
CA PHE A 430 9.76 9.69 -10.96
C PHE A 430 11.18 10.15 -10.66
N GLU A 431 11.89 9.39 -9.83
CA GLU A 431 13.26 9.68 -9.39
C GLU A 431 13.43 11.13 -8.90
N GLY A 432 12.47 11.58 -8.08
CA GLY A 432 12.46 12.91 -7.46
C GLY A 432 11.92 14.04 -8.33
N LYS A 433 11.75 13.83 -9.64
CA LYS A 433 11.13 14.81 -10.54
C LYS A 433 9.61 14.77 -10.41
N ARG A 434 8.96 15.94 -10.33
CA ARG A 434 7.50 16.03 -10.34
C ARG A 434 6.97 15.66 -11.73
N LEU A 435 5.92 14.85 -11.76
CA LEU A 435 5.15 14.58 -12.98
C LEU A 435 3.81 15.32 -12.89
N GLY A 436 3.44 16.03 -13.96
CA GLY A 436 2.15 16.72 -14.04
C GLY A 436 0.99 15.73 -14.19
N ASN A 437 -0.18 16.05 -13.62
CA ASN A 437 -1.31 15.11 -13.57
C ASN A 437 -1.86 14.78 -14.96
N ASN A 438 -1.84 15.75 -15.89
CA ASN A 438 -2.22 15.51 -17.30
C ASN A 438 -1.30 14.49 -17.97
N LEU A 439 0.01 14.56 -17.70
CA LEU A 439 1.01 13.66 -18.27
C LEU A 439 0.84 12.22 -17.74
N VAL A 440 0.53 12.08 -16.45
CA VAL A 440 0.28 10.78 -15.82
C VAL A 440 -1.00 10.11 -16.37
N GLU A 441 -2.07 10.89 -16.58
CA GLU A 441 -3.28 10.40 -17.24
C GLU A 441 -3.00 9.96 -18.69
N GLU A 442 -2.17 10.69 -19.43
CA GLU A 442 -1.81 10.32 -20.79
C GLU A 442 -0.93 9.05 -20.85
N SER A 443 0.04 8.93 -19.94
CA SER A 443 0.82 7.69 -19.77
C SER A 443 -0.09 6.50 -19.46
N LEU A 444 -1.11 6.68 -18.61
CA LEU A 444 -2.10 5.65 -18.30
C LEU A 444 -2.98 5.31 -19.51
N LEU A 445 -3.37 6.29 -20.33
CA LEU A 445 -4.14 6.07 -21.56
C LEU A 445 -3.35 5.20 -22.54
N GLN A 446 -2.09 5.54 -22.79
CA GLN A 446 -1.24 4.76 -23.70
C GLN A 446 -0.97 3.35 -23.18
N HIS A 447 -0.80 3.20 -21.87
CA HIS A 447 -0.71 1.90 -21.22
C HIS A 447 -1.96 1.03 -21.51
N PHE A 448 -3.17 1.56 -21.30
CA PHE A 448 -4.39 0.80 -21.61
C PHE A 448 -4.57 0.55 -23.11
N LYS A 449 -4.22 1.50 -23.98
CA LYS A 449 -4.24 1.30 -25.44
C LYS A 449 -3.32 0.15 -25.86
N GLY A 450 -2.15 0.01 -25.23
CA GLY A 450 -1.25 -1.12 -25.49
C GLY A 450 -1.87 -2.47 -25.13
N TRP A 451 -2.67 -2.54 -24.07
CA TRP A 451 -3.37 -3.76 -23.65
C TRP A 451 -4.65 -4.05 -24.43
N GLN A 452 -5.33 -3.02 -24.94
CA GLN A 452 -6.65 -3.14 -25.55
C GLN A 452 -6.76 -4.25 -26.62
N PRO A 453 -5.80 -4.42 -27.56
CA PRO A 453 -5.89 -5.46 -28.59
C PRO A 453 -5.97 -6.88 -28.01
N PHE A 454 -5.34 -7.10 -26.86
CA PHE A 454 -5.17 -8.41 -26.24
C PHE A 454 -6.25 -8.75 -25.20
N VAL A 455 -7.07 -7.77 -24.81
CA VAL A 455 -8.12 -7.96 -23.78
C VAL A 455 -9.52 -7.69 -24.31
N SER A 456 -9.64 -7.39 -25.61
CA SER A 456 -10.92 -7.05 -26.25
C SER A 456 -11.92 -8.21 -26.28
N LYS A 457 -11.46 -9.46 -26.38
CA LYS A 457 -12.32 -10.63 -26.57
C LYS A 457 -13.00 -11.09 -25.29
N PHE A 458 -12.24 -11.34 -24.23
CA PHE A 458 -12.74 -11.88 -22.96
C PHE A 458 -12.73 -10.87 -21.80
N GLY A 459 -12.13 -9.71 -22.04
CA GLY A 459 -12.00 -8.64 -21.07
C GLY A 459 -10.72 -8.71 -20.24
N LEU A 460 -10.62 -7.71 -19.36
CA LEU A 460 -9.52 -7.50 -18.44
C LEU A 460 -10.11 -7.34 -17.02
N LEU A 461 -9.85 -8.32 -16.15
CA LEU A 461 -10.27 -8.29 -14.76
C LEU A 461 -9.17 -7.68 -13.89
N VAL A 462 -9.46 -6.54 -13.27
CA VAL A 462 -8.50 -5.76 -12.51
C VAL A 462 -9.01 -5.52 -11.11
N ILE A 463 -8.17 -5.80 -10.11
CA ILE A 463 -8.31 -5.21 -8.77
C ILE A 463 -7.27 -4.10 -8.69
N GLU A 464 -7.67 -2.86 -8.42
CA GLU A 464 -6.72 -1.73 -8.42
C GLU A 464 -6.78 -0.87 -7.17
N LEU A 465 -5.65 -0.28 -6.80
CA LEU A 465 -5.46 0.69 -5.72
C LEU A 465 -5.59 2.13 -6.24
N HIS A 466 -6.20 2.99 -5.43
CA HIS A 466 -6.52 4.37 -5.78
C HIS A 466 -6.18 5.33 -4.65
N THR A 467 -5.88 6.58 -5.05
CA THR A 467 -5.79 7.71 -4.13
C THR A 467 -7.16 8.36 -3.89
N VAL A 468 -7.24 9.22 -2.88
CA VAL A 468 -8.43 10.01 -2.51
C VAL A 468 -8.01 11.45 -2.31
N HIS A 469 -8.86 12.40 -2.72
CA HIS A 469 -8.61 13.83 -2.56
C HIS A 469 -8.22 14.19 -1.09
N PRO A 470 -7.12 14.92 -0.83
CA PRO A 470 -6.57 15.12 0.51
C PRO A 470 -7.54 15.84 1.46
N TYR A 471 -8.34 16.79 0.95
CA TYR A 471 -9.46 17.36 1.69
C TYR A 471 -10.42 16.29 2.24
N LEU A 472 -10.90 15.34 1.43
CA LEU A 472 -11.80 14.26 1.88
C LEU A 472 -11.12 13.36 2.93
N VAL A 473 -9.82 13.07 2.75
CA VAL A 473 -9.03 12.30 3.71
C VAL A 473 -8.96 13.04 5.06
N SER A 474 -8.68 14.34 5.05
CA SER A 474 -8.58 15.17 6.27
C SER A 474 -9.86 15.21 7.10
N GLN A 475 -11.03 15.10 6.44
CA GLN A 475 -12.34 15.04 7.10
C GLN A 475 -12.68 13.64 7.63
N ASN A 476 -11.90 12.63 7.26
CA ASN A 476 -12.21 11.21 7.50
C ASN A 476 -11.04 10.42 8.08
N LEU A 477 -10.14 11.07 8.83
CA LEU A 477 -9.04 10.42 9.54
C LEU A 477 -9.54 9.27 10.41
N GLY A 478 -8.88 8.11 10.29
CA GLY A 478 -9.33 6.87 10.93
C GLY A 478 -10.48 6.15 10.20
N LYS A 479 -10.85 6.54 8.98
CA LYS A 479 -11.81 5.77 8.16
C LYS A 479 -11.22 5.26 6.84
N THR A 480 -10.02 5.70 6.49
CA THR A 480 -9.31 5.34 5.26
C THR A 480 -7.82 5.21 5.55
N ALA A 481 -7.11 4.43 4.73
CA ALA A 481 -5.65 4.30 4.74
C ALA A 481 -4.98 5.15 3.63
N ALA A 482 -5.73 6.07 3.00
CA ALA A 482 -5.27 6.85 1.85
C ALA A 482 -3.96 7.61 2.10
N THR A 483 -3.76 8.23 3.28
CA THR A 483 -2.48 8.91 3.58
C THR A 483 -1.29 7.95 3.49
N ALA A 484 -1.45 6.76 4.07
CA ALA A 484 -0.41 5.74 4.07
C ALA A 484 -0.11 5.26 2.65
N TYR A 485 -1.15 5.02 1.84
CA TYR A 485 -0.97 4.62 0.44
C TYR A 485 -0.34 5.73 -0.40
N ASP A 486 -0.82 6.98 -0.31
CA ASP A 486 -0.25 8.12 -1.02
C ASP A 486 1.24 8.29 -0.72
N ALA A 487 1.63 8.14 0.54
CA ALA A 487 3.03 8.25 0.92
C ALA A 487 3.88 7.10 0.39
N THR A 488 3.48 5.85 0.64
CA THR A 488 4.29 4.69 0.26
C THR A 488 4.44 4.58 -1.25
N HIS A 489 3.37 4.87 -2.00
CA HIS A 489 3.36 4.79 -3.46
C HIS A 489 4.03 6.03 -4.08
N GLY A 490 3.74 7.22 -3.57
CA GLY A 490 4.34 8.47 -4.07
C GLY A 490 5.86 8.52 -3.89
N TYR A 491 6.38 8.09 -2.74
CA TYR A 491 7.84 8.04 -2.52
C TYR A 491 8.55 6.88 -3.23
N SER A 492 7.81 5.93 -3.82
CA SER A 492 8.38 4.78 -4.54
C SER A 492 8.08 4.80 -6.05
N ASP A 493 7.74 5.96 -6.59
CA ASP A 493 7.45 6.18 -8.02
C ASP A 493 6.33 5.28 -8.55
N GLN A 494 5.23 5.20 -7.79
CA GLN A 494 4.01 4.50 -8.15
C GLN A 494 2.84 5.48 -8.35
N TYR A 495 1.94 5.15 -9.28
CA TYR A 495 1.00 6.08 -9.90
C TYR A 495 -0.46 5.75 -9.58
N ILE A 496 -0.83 5.82 -8.29
CA ILE A 496 -2.23 5.63 -7.88
C ILE A 496 -3.07 6.87 -8.20
N VAL A 497 -4.06 6.72 -9.07
CA VAL A 497 -5.02 7.77 -9.44
C VAL A 497 -6.38 7.54 -8.78
N GLU A 498 -7.21 8.58 -8.69
CA GLU A 498 -8.58 8.49 -8.19
C GLU A 498 -9.41 7.51 -9.02
N VAL A 499 -10.42 6.87 -8.41
CA VAL A 499 -11.29 5.87 -9.05
C VAL A 499 -11.89 6.37 -10.37
N GLU A 500 -12.44 7.58 -10.36
CA GLU A 500 -13.08 8.15 -11.54
C GLU A 500 -12.07 8.46 -12.66
N VAL A 501 -10.86 8.89 -12.30
CA VAL A 501 -9.77 9.10 -13.27
C VAL A 501 -9.38 7.78 -13.92
N PHE A 502 -9.18 6.72 -13.13
CA PHE A 502 -8.83 5.40 -13.65
C PHE A 502 -9.88 4.87 -14.64
N LYS A 503 -11.16 4.95 -14.28
CA LYS A 503 -12.28 4.53 -15.15
C LYS A 503 -12.38 5.39 -16.41
N LYS A 504 -12.25 6.71 -16.27
CA LYS A 504 -12.27 7.66 -17.41
C LYS A 504 -11.20 7.29 -18.43
N ILE A 505 -9.97 7.09 -17.98
CA ILE A 505 -8.84 6.80 -18.87
C ILE A 505 -8.95 5.40 -19.52
N ALA A 506 -9.40 4.39 -18.78
CA ALA A 506 -9.71 3.09 -19.38
C ALA A 506 -10.79 3.23 -20.47
N GLN A 507 -11.86 4.00 -20.21
CA GLN A 507 -12.92 4.21 -21.20
C GLN A 507 -12.41 4.95 -22.44
N GLU A 508 -11.54 5.95 -22.29
CA GLU A 508 -10.89 6.66 -23.40
C GLU A 508 -10.02 5.72 -24.27
N SER A 509 -9.46 4.66 -23.68
CA SER A 509 -8.72 3.62 -24.42
C SER A 509 -9.64 2.63 -25.15
N GLY A 510 -10.97 2.79 -25.04
CA GLY A 510 -11.96 1.83 -25.53
C GLY A 510 -12.28 0.69 -24.57
N LEU A 511 -11.84 0.73 -23.30
CA LEU A 511 -12.09 -0.31 -22.31
C LEU A 511 -13.11 0.19 -21.25
N LYS A 512 -14.34 -0.34 -21.30
CA LYS A 512 -15.42 0.06 -20.38
C LYS A 512 -15.59 -0.94 -19.25
N SER A 513 -15.72 -0.43 -18.02
CA SER A 513 -16.00 -1.26 -16.86
C SER A 513 -17.43 -1.81 -16.94
N ASP A 514 -17.60 -3.11 -16.74
CA ASP A 514 -18.90 -3.76 -16.63
C ASP A 514 -19.52 -3.44 -15.26
N GLU A 515 -20.47 -2.50 -15.23
CA GLU A 515 -21.09 -1.97 -14.01
C GLU A 515 -21.76 -3.05 -13.13
N ARG A 516 -22.09 -4.22 -13.70
CA ARG A 516 -22.62 -5.36 -12.93
C ARG A 516 -21.61 -5.87 -11.89
N TYR A 517 -20.33 -5.88 -12.26
CA TYR A 517 -19.24 -6.38 -11.41
C TYR A 517 -18.41 -5.27 -10.77
N PHE A 518 -18.59 -4.02 -11.20
CA PHE A 518 -17.87 -2.91 -10.59
C PHE A 518 -18.13 -2.85 -9.09
N ARG A 519 -17.07 -2.88 -8.30
CA ARG A 519 -17.12 -2.69 -6.85
C ARG A 519 -16.01 -1.74 -6.44
N ARG A 520 -16.29 -0.94 -5.41
CA ARG A 520 -15.32 -0.03 -4.79
C ARG A 520 -15.33 -0.20 -3.27
N TYR A 521 -14.16 -0.08 -2.64
CA TYR A 521 -13.93 -0.37 -1.24
C TYR A 521 -13.17 0.77 -0.55
N PRO A 522 -13.74 1.38 0.51
CA PRO A 522 -15.16 1.30 0.90
C PRO A 522 -16.10 1.75 -0.24
N ASN A 523 -17.38 1.36 -0.18
CA ASN A 523 -18.36 1.73 -1.20
C ASN A 523 -18.86 3.18 -1.04
N ASN A 524 -17.95 4.16 -1.15
CA ASN A 524 -18.20 5.60 -1.11
C ASN A 524 -16.99 6.34 -1.70
N ASP A 525 -16.95 7.67 -1.56
CA ASP A 525 -15.90 8.52 -2.14
C ASP A 525 -14.54 8.42 -1.42
N LEU A 526 -14.43 7.59 -0.37
CA LEU A 526 -13.17 7.22 0.26
C LEU A 526 -12.61 5.91 -0.30
N ALA A 527 -13.17 5.40 -1.40
CA ALA A 527 -12.72 4.18 -2.04
C ALA A 527 -11.24 4.26 -2.41
N THR A 528 -10.44 3.34 -1.88
CA THR A 528 -9.04 3.17 -2.24
C THR A 528 -8.81 1.90 -3.04
N VAL A 529 -9.81 1.01 -3.17
CA VAL A 529 -9.68 -0.22 -3.97
C VAL A 529 -10.90 -0.37 -4.87
N THR A 530 -10.70 -0.79 -6.13
CA THR A 530 -11.79 -1.20 -7.02
C THR A 530 -11.59 -2.59 -7.59
N ILE A 531 -12.69 -3.19 -8.04
CA ILE A 531 -12.70 -4.40 -8.86
C ILE A 531 -13.45 -4.04 -10.15
N ASN A 532 -12.82 -4.26 -11.29
CA ASN A 532 -13.37 -3.95 -12.62
C ASN A 532 -13.22 -5.16 -13.52
N LEU A 533 -14.24 -5.45 -14.33
CA LEU A 533 -14.08 -6.23 -15.54
C LEU A 533 -14.22 -5.28 -16.72
N PHE A 534 -13.10 -4.91 -17.33
CA PHE A 534 -13.08 -4.06 -18.50
C PHE A 534 -13.34 -4.86 -19.77
N LYS A 535 -14.14 -4.31 -20.69
CA LYS A 535 -14.47 -4.89 -21.99
C LYS A 535 -14.40 -3.83 -23.09
N ALA A 536 -14.06 -4.25 -24.31
CA ALA A 536 -14.03 -3.39 -25.48
C ALA A 536 -15.44 -3.01 -25.99
#